data_AF-A0A2H0W6K4-F1
#
_entry.id   AF-A0A2H0W6K4-F1
#
_cell.length_a   1.000
_cell.length_b   1.000
_cell.length_c   1.000
_cell.angle_alpha   90.00
_cell.angle_beta   90.00
_cell.angle_gamma   90.00
#
_symmetry.space_group_name_H-M   'P 1'
#
loop_
_entity.id
_entity.type
_entity.pdbx_description
1 polymer ?
#
loop_
_entity_poly.entity_id
_entity_poly.type
_entity_poly.pdbx_seq_one_letter_code
_entity_poly.pdbx_strand_id
1 'polypeptide(L)'
;MVGKTDEEIETIKLHQKNNMDAIREFWRMMQGADAVLVLNLDKNGVKNYVGGNTLMEIGFAHILNQKIFMLNPIPEMPYCKSEIEAVKPIIINGDLKKII
;
A
#
# COMPACT_ATOMS: atom_id res chain seq x y z
N MET A 1 9.09 8.43 -4.99
CA MET A 1 9.49 8.63 -3.59
C MET A 1 9.48 10.12 -3.33
N VAL A 2 8.88 10.58 -2.23
CA VAL A 2 8.70 12.02 -1.97
C VAL A 2 10.07 12.71 -1.88
N GLY A 3 10.25 13.81 -2.62
CA GLY A 3 11.48 14.62 -2.58
C GLY A 3 12.68 14.10 -3.38
N LYS A 4 12.50 13.10 -4.25
CA LYS A 4 13.57 12.57 -5.13
C LYS A 4 13.33 12.95 -6.59
N THR A 5 14.41 13.11 -7.34
CA THR A 5 14.40 13.27 -8.80
C THR A 5 14.01 11.97 -9.50
N ASP A 6 13.59 12.06 -10.76
CA ASP A 6 13.20 10.88 -11.55
C ASP A 6 14.35 9.90 -11.75
N GLU A 7 15.57 10.40 -11.94
CA GLU A 7 16.79 9.61 -12.13
C GLU A 7 17.19 8.86 -10.85
N GLU A 8 17.05 9.50 -9.67
CA GLU A 8 17.23 8.83 -8.37
C GLU A 8 16.16 7.76 -8.15
N ILE A 9 14.91 8.03 -8.53
CA ILE A 9 13.82 7.06 -8.41
C ILE A 9 14.09 5.84 -9.31
N GLU A 10 14.58 6.04 -10.53
CA GLU A 10 14.92 4.97 -11.46
C GLU A 10 16.09 4.12 -10.96
N THR A 11 17.15 4.75 -10.45
CA THR A 11 18.30 4.07 -9.86
C THR A 11 17.90 3.20 -8.67
N ILE A 12 17.07 3.73 -7.77
CA ILE A 12 16.58 2.98 -6.60
C ILE A 12 15.71 1.80 -7.04
N LYS A 13 14.82 1.99 -8.02
CA LYS A 13 13.99 0.90 -8.56
C LYS A 13 14.84 -0.22 -9.16
N LEU A 14 15.86 0.12 -9.94
CA LEU A 14 16.78 -0.85 -10.54
C LEU A 14 17.53 -1.65 -9.47
N HIS A 15 18.04 -0.97 -8.44
CA HIS A 15 18.74 -1.63 -7.34
C HIS A 15 17.80 -2.55 -6.54
N GLN A 16 16.60 -2.06 -6.18
CA GLN A 16 15.60 -2.86 -5.48
C GLN A 16 15.17 -4.09 -6.26
N LYS A 17 14.99 -3.96 -7.58
CA LYS A 17 14.56 -5.06 -8.45
C LYS A 17 15.64 -6.13 -8.61
N ASN A 18 16.90 -5.74 -8.69
CA ASN A 18 18.00 -6.64 -9.04
C ASN A 18 18.75 -7.20 -7.83
N ASN A 19 18.73 -6.51 -6.69
CA ASN A 19 19.60 -6.82 -5.56
C ASN A 19 18.87 -6.98 -4.22
N MET A 20 17.57 -6.68 -4.15
CA MET A 20 16.82 -6.74 -2.90
C MET A 20 15.66 -7.72 -2.96
N ASP A 21 15.46 -8.40 -1.84
CA ASP A 21 14.24 -9.17 -1.59
C ASP A 21 13.17 -8.24 -1.00
N ALA A 22 12.76 -7.26 -1.79
CA ALA A 22 11.91 -6.17 -1.35
C ALA A 22 10.61 -6.67 -0.69
N ILE A 23 10.04 -7.77 -1.19
CA ILE A 23 8.84 -8.37 -0.63
C ILE A 23 9.08 -8.86 0.79
N ARG A 24 10.13 -9.64 1.03
CA ARG A 24 10.44 -10.14 2.39
C ARG A 24 10.87 -9.01 3.32
N GLU A 25 11.54 -7.99 2.81
CA GLU A 25 11.93 -6.83 3.62
C GLU A 25 10.73 -6.02 4.08
N PHE A 26 9.79 -5.69 3.18
CA PHE A 26 8.55 -5.01 3.57
C PHE A 26 7.77 -5.85 4.58
N TRP A 27 7.63 -7.15 4.35
CA TRP A 27 6.99 -8.05 5.30
C TRP A 27 7.67 -8.02 6.68
N ARG A 28 9.01 -8.03 6.74
CA ARG A 28 9.78 -7.93 7.99
C ARG A 28 9.54 -6.60 8.70
N MET A 29 9.49 -5.48 7.97
CA MET A 29 9.22 -4.16 8.52
C MET A 29 7.82 -4.03 9.10
N MET A 30 6.85 -4.78 8.57
CA MET A 30 5.49 -4.79 9.07
C MET A 30 5.35 -5.59 10.38
N GLN A 31 6.30 -6.45 10.74
CA GLN A 31 6.17 -7.29 11.94
C GLN A 31 6.06 -6.44 13.21
N GLY A 32 5.06 -6.75 14.04
CA GLY A 32 4.84 -6.08 15.33
C GLY A 32 4.12 -4.73 15.25
N ALA A 33 3.76 -4.23 14.06
CA ALA A 33 2.93 -3.04 13.94
C ALA A 33 1.44 -3.36 14.24
N ASP A 34 0.71 -2.38 14.77
CA ASP A 34 -0.73 -2.51 15.06
C ASP A 34 -1.60 -2.33 13.81
N ALA A 35 -1.13 -1.55 12.85
CA ALA A 35 -1.90 -1.11 11.71
C ALA A 35 -1.04 -0.74 10.50
N VAL A 36 -1.67 -0.73 9.31
CA VAL A 36 -1.14 -0.14 8.09
C VAL A 36 -2.09 0.94 7.58
N LEU A 37 -1.54 2.04 7.04
CA LEU A 37 -2.31 3.05 6.30
C LEU A 37 -1.91 3.03 4.83
N VAL A 38 -2.86 2.67 3.98
CA VAL A 38 -2.69 2.66 2.53
C VAL A 38 -2.97 4.06 1.97
N LEU A 39 -1.94 4.67 1.39
CA LEU A 39 -2.04 5.96 0.70
C LEU A 39 -2.42 5.75 -0.77
N ASN A 40 -3.66 5.32 -1.00
CA ASN A 40 -4.21 5.10 -2.34
C ASN A 40 -4.56 6.44 -3.03
N LEU A 41 -3.51 7.17 -3.44
CA LEU A 41 -3.61 8.41 -4.19
C LEU A 41 -3.87 8.15 -5.68
N ASP A 42 -4.38 9.17 -6.38
CA ASP A 42 -4.56 9.11 -7.83
C ASP A 42 -3.20 8.93 -8.52
N LYS A 43 -3.15 7.99 -9.48
CA LYS A 43 -1.91 7.67 -10.20
C LYS A 43 -2.23 7.13 -11.59
N ASN A 44 -1.44 7.51 -12.58
CA ASN A 44 -1.58 7.04 -13.98
C ASN A 44 -2.99 7.25 -14.56
N GLY A 45 -3.67 8.34 -14.17
CA GLY A 45 -5.05 8.62 -14.59
C GLY A 45 -6.12 7.76 -13.91
N VAL A 46 -5.75 6.92 -12.94
CA VAL A 46 -6.67 6.08 -12.18
C VAL A 46 -6.87 6.67 -10.79
N LYS A 47 -8.14 6.89 -10.43
CA LYS A 47 -8.53 7.42 -9.14
C LYS A 47 -8.31 6.39 -8.03
N ASN A 48 -7.80 6.83 -6.88
CA ASN A 48 -7.57 6.00 -5.70
C ASN A 48 -6.71 4.74 -5.96
N TYR A 49 -5.75 4.85 -6.87
CA TYR A 49 -5.01 3.72 -7.43
C TYR A 49 -4.34 2.84 -6.37
N VAL A 50 -4.47 1.52 -6.54
CA VAL A 50 -3.71 0.50 -5.80
C VAL A 50 -2.98 -0.39 -6.80
N GLY A 51 -1.65 -0.45 -6.70
CA GLY A 51 -0.83 -1.32 -7.52
C GLY A 51 -0.66 -2.72 -6.91
N GLY A 52 -0.14 -3.67 -7.69
CA GLY A 52 0.04 -5.06 -7.25
C GLY A 52 0.87 -5.23 -5.97
N ASN A 53 1.95 -4.46 -5.81
CA ASN A 53 2.75 -4.51 -4.58
C ASN A 53 1.94 -4.07 -3.35
N THR A 54 1.20 -2.97 -3.47
CA THR A 54 0.34 -2.47 -2.37
C THR A 54 -0.78 -3.46 -2.06
N LEU A 55 -1.35 -4.13 -3.06
CA LEU A 55 -2.33 -5.20 -2.84
C LEU A 55 -1.73 -6.37 -2.03
N MET A 56 -0.49 -6.76 -2.33
CA MET A 56 0.22 -7.78 -1.54
C MET A 56 0.49 -7.33 -0.11
N GLU A 57 0.92 -6.07 0.09
CA GLU A 57 1.15 -5.49 1.42
C GLU A 57 -0.14 -5.45 2.25
N ILE A 58 -1.29 -5.14 1.62
CA ILE A 58 -2.61 -5.25 2.25
C ILE A 58 -2.88 -6.70 2.69
N GLY A 59 -2.55 -7.69 1.85
CA GLY A 59 -2.65 -9.10 2.20
C GLY A 59 -1.74 -9.49 3.38
N PHE A 60 -0.53 -8.94 3.46
CA PHE A 60 0.37 -9.16 4.59
C PHE A 60 -0.21 -8.60 5.88
N ALA A 61 -0.74 -7.37 5.85
CA ALA A 61 -1.39 -6.78 7.02
C ALA A 61 -2.55 -7.66 7.52
N HIS A 62 -3.33 -8.24 6.60
CA HIS A 62 -4.43 -9.14 6.95
C HIS A 62 -3.96 -10.40 7.69
N ILE A 63 -2.95 -11.11 7.18
CA ILE A 63 -2.43 -12.32 7.86
C ILE A 63 -1.72 -12.00 9.18
N LEU A 64 -1.18 -10.79 9.32
CA LEU A 64 -0.56 -10.30 10.56
C LEU A 64 -1.59 -9.77 11.57
N ASN A 65 -2.88 -9.85 11.24
CA ASN A 65 -3.99 -9.36 12.06
C ASN A 65 -3.87 -7.86 12.41
N GLN A 66 -3.33 -7.08 11.48
CA GLN A 66 -3.18 -5.63 11.62
C GLN A 66 -4.46 -4.92 11.18
N LYS A 67 -4.77 -3.77 11.80
CA LYS A 67 -5.82 -2.89 11.28
C LYS A 67 -5.39 -2.34 9.92
N ILE A 68 -6.26 -2.45 8.92
CA ILE A 68 -5.98 -1.94 7.58
C ILE A 68 -6.79 -0.66 7.40
N PHE A 69 -6.12 0.48 7.26
CA PHE A 69 -6.74 1.76 6.95
C PHE A 69 -6.46 2.13 5.49
N MET A 70 -7.42 2.78 4.83
CA MET A 70 -7.20 3.39 3.52
C MET A 70 -7.55 4.87 3.57
N LEU A 71 -6.65 5.69 3.02
CA LEU A 71 -6.80 7.14 2.99
C LEU A 71 -8.06 7.55 2.21
N ASN A 72 -8.25 6.97 1.03
CA ASN A 72 -9.36 7.22 0.12
C ASN A 72 -10.22 5.95 -0.07
N PRO A 73 -11.43 6.07 -0.64
CA PRO A 73 -12.27 4.91 -0.96
C PRO A 73 -11.55 3.86 -1.82
N ILE A 74 -12.01 2.61 -1.74
CA ILE A 74 -11.49 1.49 -2.54
C ILE A 74 -11.55 1.87 -4.03
N PRO A 75 -10.47 1.63 -4.82
CA PRO A 75 -10.47 1.95 -6.24
C PRO A 75 -11.51 1.13 -7.01
N GLU A 76 -12.13 1.76 -8.01
CA GLU A 76 -12.92 1.09 -9.03
C GLU A 76 -12.00 0.48 -10.10
N MET A 77 -11.18 -0.49 -9.68
CA MET A 77 -10.22 -1.18 -10.53
C MET A 77 -10.55 -2.68 -10.60
N PRO A 78 -10.57 -3.27 -11.82
CA PRO A 78 -10.77 -4.70 -11.96
C PRO A 78 -9.63 -5.48 -11.29
N TYR A 79 -9.95 -6.63 -10.68
CA TYR A 79 -9.02 -7.59 -10.05
C TYR A 79 -8.35 -7.18 -8.72
N CYS A 80 -8.60 -5.98 -8.19
CA CYS A 80 -8.15 -5.64 -6.84
C CYS A 80 -9.28 -5.23 -5.89
N LYS A 81 -10.42 -4.75 -6.42
CA LYS A 81 -11.53 -4.27 -5.61
C LYS A 81 -12.06 -5.36 -4.66
N SER A 82 -12.37 -6.54 -5.20
CA SER A 82 -12.91 -7.68 -4.43
C SER A 82 -11.96 -8.14 -3.32
N GLU A 83 -10.67 -8.18 -3.60
CA GLU A 83 -9.62 -8.60 -2.67
C GLU A 83 -9.46 -7.58 -1.54
N ILE A 84 -9.51 -6.28 -1.86
CA ILE A 84 -9.47 -5.20 -0.87
C ILE A 84 -10.76 -5.22 -0.03
N GLU A 85 -11.93 -5.41 -0.63
CA GLU A 85 -13.20 -5.53 0.10
C GLU A 85 -13.19 -6.72 1.08
N ALA A 86 -12.60 -7.85 0.68
CA ALA A 86 -12.53 -9.06 1.49
C ALA A 86 -11.77 -8.87 2.81
N VAL A 87 -10.74 -8.01 2.84
CA VAL A 87 -9.97 -7.72 4.05
C VAL A 87 -10.61 -6.64 4.93
N LYS A 88 -11.75 -6.07 4.51
CA LYS A 88 -12.58 -5.12 5.26
C LYS A 88 -11.80 -3.93 5.85
N PRO A 89 -11.11 -3.13 5.00
CA PRO A 89 -10.35 -1.99 5.48
C PRO A 89 -11.26 -0.89 6.03
N ILE A 90 -10.70 -0.06 6.90
CA ILE A 90 -11.35 1.14 7.44
C ILE A 90 -11.02 2.31 6.52
N ILE A 91 -12.02 2.85 5.84
CA ILE A 91 -11.86 4.00 4.94
C ILE A 91 -11.95 5.29 5.76
N ILE A 92 -10.87 6.08 5.80
CA ILE A 92 -10.81 7.28 6.64
C ILE A 92 -11.22 8.56 5.90
N ASN A 93 -11.27 8.56 4.56
CA ASN A 93 -11.62 9.70 3.72
C ASN A 93 -10.78 10.95 4.03
N GLY A 94 -9.46 10.77 4.12
CA GLY A 94 -8.50 11.83 4.42
C GLY A 94 -8.40 12.26 5.89
N ASP A 95 -9.31 11.81 6.76
CA ASP A 95 -9.33 12.20 8.17
C ASP A 95 -8.47 11.28 9.04
N LEU A 96 -7.21 11.68 9.27
CA LEU A 96 -6.26 10.93 10.08
C LEU A 96 -6.70 10.76 11.54
N LYS A 97 -7.64 11.56 12.06
CA LYS A 97 -8.16 11.42 13.43
C LYS A 97 -8.95 10.12 13.63
N LYS A 98 -9.31 9.43 12.54
CA LYS A 98 -9.97 8.12 12.58
C LYS A 98 -8.99 6.97 12.82
N ILE A 99 -7.70 7.24 12.84
CA ILE A 99 -6.66 6.30 13.26
C ILE A 99 -6.46 6.49 14.76
N ILE A 100 -7.24 5.73 15.54
CA ILE A 100 -7.25 5.74 17.01
C ILE A 100 -7.06 4.32 17.55
#